data_AF-R7LH21-F1
#
_entry.id   AF-R7LH21-F1
#
_cell.length_a   1.000
_cell.length_b   1.000
_cell.length_c   1.000
_cell.angle_alpha   90.00
_cell.angle_beta   90.00
_cell.angle_gamma   90.00
#
_symmetry.space_group_name_H-M   'P 1'
#
loop_
_entity.id
_entity.type
_entity.pdbx_description
1 polymer ?
#
loop_
_entity_poly.entity_id
_entity_poly.type
_entity_poly.pdbx_seq_one_letter_code
_entity_poly.pdbx_strand_id
1 'polypeptide(L)'
;MENNAVMLGSLNNSGTLGTSAVSLGTDTKADGLDSVSVGRSAKSTGSYSVAVGNLANSSATETVSIGDSSLASGSGSLALGAMSQATGSNSVAVGIGDDSISISGSEAVGIGYQAVSTGSHSTAIGRIASATNTNALAIGNSSEASEENAIAIGDARATGLGSVAIGDAANALSDYAVALGLNTNASGDQAIALGYYTSMKGSNSIGLGNNANSEVSNAIAIGTNASVLRGGGIAIGNNAHSGATNSTLYGDNAIAIGSGAKMGNDYGVAIGNNSGHTNKGIYGVAIGYNACQYVSGSNKVCIGANSGPKSGSDWAKDYTERIFIGSKSKFNDGAAVLEVHNNSGKIWDGNGKFVTADSTVVINGHLVVKGGIVSTLWRKGESNDDINLYGRTGGQLEPFDASGIISRYGSDDKGAFRSFNGNKFNTGSWGWSDKRLKYVGKENTSGLDKIRQLKVFNYTFKKDETKTPRVGVIAQDLQKVFPDAVKKGSDGFLIIRMEDIFFAVINAIKELDARVTALEKENQFLKEQNKALDARLKAVEAKLK
;
A
#
# COMPACT_ATOMS: atom_id res chain seq x y z
N MET A 1 -48.10 -18.43 -71.88
CA MET A 1 -47.04 -18.17 -70.89
C MET A 1 -45.86 -17.60 -71.65
N GLU A 2 -45.69 -16.28 -71.69
CA GLU A 2 -44.61 -15.63 -72.48
C GLU A 2 -43.36 -15.27 -71.65
N ASN A 3 -43.39 -15.45 -70.32
CA ASN A 3 -42.38 -14.86 -69.42
C ASN A 3 -41.68 -15.88 -68.50
N ASN A 4 -41.40 -17.11 -68.95
CA ASN A 4 -40.73 -18.16 -68.15
C ASN A 4 -41.34 -18.43 -66.75
N ALA A 5 -42.60 -18.07 -66.53
CA ALA A 5 -43.28 -18.20 -65.26
C ALA A 5 -43.97 -19.58 -65.13
N VAL A 6 -44.04 -20.12 -63.91
CA VAL A 6 -44.72 -21.38 -63.57
C VAL A 6 -45.88 -21.08 -62.63
N MET A 7 -47.07 -21.63 -62.95
CA MET A 7 -48.24 -21.55 -62.09
C MET A 7 -48.89 -22.93 -61.91
N LEU A 8 -49.09 -23.30 -60.65
CA LEU A 8 -49.76 -24.52 -60.24
C LEU A 8 -50.83 -24.17 -59.18
N GLY A 9 -52.06 -23.89 -59.62
CA GLY A 9 -53.17 -23.51 -58.75
C GLY A 9 -53.99 -22.33 -59.29
N SER A 10 -54.38 -21.40 -58.42
CA SER A 10 -55.13 -20.18 -58.80
C SER A 10 -54.41 -18.90 -58.31
N LEU A 11 -54.58 -17.82 -59.07
CA LEU A 11 -54.20 -16.48 -58.67
C LEU A 11 -55.35 -15.81 -57.93
N ASN A 12 -55.05 -14.77 -57.15
CA ASN A 12 -56.09 -13.92 -56.60
C ASN A 12 -56.90 -13.24 -57.74
N ASN A 13 -58.11 -12.79 -57.42
CA ASN A 13 -58.96 -12.12 -58.40
C ASN A 13 -58.19 -10.89 -58.95
N SER A 14 -57.88 -10.88 -60.25
CA SER A 14 -57.01 -9.93 -61.00
C SER A 14 -55.47 -10.10 -60.93
N GLY A 15 -54.94 -11.22 -60.44
CA GLY A 15 -53.50 -11.49 -60.41
C GLY A 15 -52.90 -11.81 -61.78
N THR A 16 -51.71 -11.30 -62.07
CA THR A 16 -50.83 -11.71 -63.17
C THR A 16 -49.48 -12.10 -62.59
N LEU A 17 -48.81 -13.11 -63.15
CA LEU A 17 -47.45 -13.46 -62.72
C LEU A 17 -46.43 -12.42 -63.21
N GLY A 18 -45.46 -12.11 -62.35
CA GLY A 18 -44.24 -11.44 -62.76
C GLY A 18 -43.41 -12.28 -63.74
N THR A 19 -42.43 -11.65 -64.39
CA THR A 19 -41.48 -12.35 -65.25
C THR A 19 -40.65 -13.34 -64.44
N SER A 20 -40.47 -14.55 -64.95
CA SER A 20 -39.75 -15.67 -64.30
C SER A 20 -40.29 -16.06 -62.92
N ALA A 21 -41.53 -15.70 -62.60
CA ALA A 21 -42.12 -15.98 -61.29
C ALA A 21 -42.61 -17.44 -61.15
N VAL A 22 -42.59 -17.96 -59.93
CA VAL A 22 -43.16 -19.26 -59.56
C VAL A 22 -44.33 -19.05 -58.60
N SER A 23 -45.49 -19.62 -58.91
CA SER A 23 -46.68 -19.54 -58.08
C SER A 23 -47.32 -20.92 -57.88
N LEU A 24 -47.47 -21.36 -56.63
CA LEU A 24 -48.04 -22.67 -56.26
C LEU A 24 -49.07 -22.51 -55.13
N GLY A 25 -50.32 -22.87 -55.37
CA GLY A 25 -51.42 -22.75 -54.39
C GLY A 25 -52.61 -21.93 -54.88
N THR A 26 -53.56 -21.63 -53.98
CA THR A 26 -54.79 -20.89 -54.30
C THR A 26 -54.69 -19.43 -53.90
N ASP A 27 -55.22 -18.52 -54.71
CA ASP A 27 -55.23 -17.07 -54.48
C ASP A 27 -53.83 -16.44 -54.29
N THR A 28 -52.82 -17.05 -54.90
CA THR A 28 -51.43 -16.59 -54.84
C THR A 28 -51.21 -15.28 -55.63
N LYS A 29 -50.17 -14.52 -55.27
CA LYS A 29 -49.82 -13.23 -55.90
C LYS A 29 -48.30 -13.07 -56.06
N ALA A 30 -47.72 -13.75 -57.05
CA ALA A 30 -46.30 -13.65 -57.42
C ALA A 30 -46.07 -12.57 -58.49
N ASP A 31 -46.29 -11.30 -58.16
CA ASP A 31 -46.23 -10.17 -59.12
C ASP A 31 -44.79 -9.70 -59.41
N GLY A 32 -43.84 -9.97 -58.50
CA GLY A 32 -42.46 -9.49 -58.64
C GLY A 32 -41.67 -10.23 -59.73
N LEU A 33 -40.69 -9.55 -60.33
CA LEU A 33 -39.67 -10.18 -61.19
C LEU A 33 -38.93 -11.26 -60.39
N ASP A 34 -38.75 -12.46 -60.97
CA ASP A 34 -38.05 -13.60 -60.36
C ASP A 34 -38.59 -13.97 -58.95
N SER A 35 -39.89 -13.75 -58.72
CA SER A 35 -40.53 -13.98 -57.41
C SER A 35 -41.04 -15.41 -57.23
N VAL A 36 -41.20 -15.84 -55.97
CA VAL A 36 -41.73 -17.17 -55.63
C VAL A 36 -42.85 -17.04 -54.61
N SER A 37 -44.09 -17.44 -54.94
CA SER A 37 -45.22 -17.53 -54.00
C SER A 37 -45.69 -18.98 -53.86
N VAL A 38 -45.66 -19.54 -52.66
CA VAL A 38 -46.13 -20.91 -52.38
C VAL A 38 -47.05 -20.92 -51.17
N GLY A 39 -48.30 -21.35 -51.35
CA GLY A 39 -49.29 -21.45 -50.28
C GLY A 39 -50.55 -20.61 -50.53
N ARG A 40 -51.61 -20.89 -49.78
CA ARG A 40 -52.89 -20.18 -49.94
C ARG A 40 -52.70 -18.69 -49.63
N SER A 41 -53.08 -17.82 -50.57
CA SER A 41 -52.99 -16.37 -50.43
C SER A 41 -51.58 -15.82 -50.16
N ALA A 42 -50.53 -16.59 -50.49
CA ALA A 42 -49.15 -16.12 -50.42
C ALA A 42 -48.90 -14.99 -51.44
N LYS A 43 -48.15 -13.96 -51.05
CA LYS A 43 -47.90 -12.74 -51.84
C LYS A 43 -46.41 -12.46 -51.91
N SER A 44 -45.85 -12.45 -53.11
CA SER A 44 -44.47 -12.09 -53.39
C SER A 44 -44.46 -10.98 -54.43
N THR A 45 -44.71 -9.73 -53.99
CA THR A 45 -44.93 -8.58 -54.88
C THR A 45 -43.68 -7.77 -55.18
N GLY A 46 -42.61 -7.93 -54.39
CA GLY A 46 -41.31 -7.31 -54.67
C GLY A 46 -40.48 -8.12 -55.66
N SER A 47 -39.55 -7.48 -56.37
CA SER A 47 -38.59 -8.21 -57.23
C SER A 47 -37.67 -9.10 -56.39
N TYR A 48 -37.33 -10.28 -56.89
CA TYR A 48 -36.48 -11.28 -56.22
C TYR A 48 -37.02 -11.73 -54.85
N SER A 49 -38.33 -11.61 -54.62
CA SER A 49 -38.95 -11.96 -53.35
C SER A 49 -39.38 -13.42 -53.28
N VAL A 50 -39.46 -13.99 -52.08
CA VAL A 50 -39.93 -15.34 -51.81
C VAL A 50 -40.97 -15.29 -50.69
N ALA A 51 -42.17 -15.81 -50.90
CA ALA A 51 -43.23 -15.94 -49.91
C ALA A 51 -43.73 -17.40 -49.86
N VAL A 52 -43.52 -18.11 -48.75
CA VAL A 52 -43.89 -19.52 -48.58
C VAL A 52 -44.71 -19.71 -47.30
N GLY A 53 -46.00 -19.99 -47.44
CA GLY A 53 -46.92 -20.19 -46.32
C GLY A 53 -48.30 -19.64 -46.61
N ASN A 54 -49.30 -20.03 -45.82
CA ASN A 54 -50.61 -19.41 -45.90
C ASN A 54 -50.49 -17.93 -45.49
N LEU A 55 -51.00 -16.99 -46.30
CA LEU A 55 -50.93 -15.54 -46.05
C LEU A 55 -49.51 -14.94 -45.93
N ALA A 56 -48.45 -15.69 -46.24
CA ALA A 56 -47.08 -15.14 -46.27
C ALA A 56 -47.00 -13.94 -47.24
N ASN A 57 -46.33 -12.86 -46.84
CA ASN A 57 -46.29 -11.61 -47.60
C ASN A 57 -44.88 -11.03 -47.67
N SER A 58 -44.26 -11.12 -48.83
CA SER A 58 -42.97 -10.54 -49.19
C SER A 58 -43.19 -9.38 -50.16
N SER A 59 -43.27 -8.16 -49.64
CA SER A 59 -43.76 -7.00 -50.39
C SER A 59 -42.69 -6.06 -50.95
N ALA A 60 -41.45 -6.18 -50.47
CA ALA A 60 -40.30 -5.37 -50.91
C ALA A 60 -39.29 -6.19 -51.72
N THR A 61 -38.34 -5.52 -52.36
CA THR A 61 -37.27 -6.15 -53.17
C THR A 61 -36.37 -7.04 -52.30
N GLU A 62 -35.93 -8.18 -52.83
CA GLU A 62 -34.97 -9.12 -52.19
C GLU A 62 -35.44 -9.65 -50.82
N THR A 63 -36.75 -9.83 -50.64
CA THR A 63 -37.32 -10.28 -49.37
C THR A 63 -37.62 -11.77 -49.32
N VAL A 64 -37.58 -12.35 -48.13
CA VAL A 64 -37.98 -13.75 -47.89
C VAL A 64 -38.95 -13.79 -46.72
N SER A 65 -40.15 -14.32 -46.92
CA SER A 65 -41.13 -14.61 -45.87
C SER A 65 -41.53 -16.09 -45.93
N ILE A 66 -41.31 -16.84 -44.85
CA ILE A 66 -41.59 -18.27 -44.79
C ILE A 66 -42.33 -18.58 -43.49
N GLY A 67 -43.62 -18.86 -43.57
CA GLY A 67 -44.47 -19.14 -42.41
C GLY A 67 -45.93 -18.75 -42.64
N ASP A 68 -46.84 -19.23 -41.78
CA ASP A 68 -48.21 -18.72 -41.80
C ASP A 68 -48.22 -17.24 -41.41
N SER A 69 -48.80 -16.38 -42.25
CA SER A 69 -48.93 -14.95 -42.01
C SER A 69 -47.59 -14.22 -41.74
N SER A 70 -46.46 -14.77 -42.19
CA SER A 70 -45.15 -14.11 -42.11
C SER A 70 -45.10 -12.88 -43.02
N LEU A 71 -44.45 -11.78 -42.59
CA LEU A 71 -44.36 -10.52 -43.32
C LEU A 71 -42.90 -10.08 -43.46
N ALA A 72 -42.41 -9.94 -44.69
CA ALA A 72 -41.15 -9.29 -45.02
C ALA A 72 -41.44 -8.05 -45.90
N SER A 73 -41.38 -6.86 -45.31
CA SER A 73 -41.73 -5.61 -45.99
C SER A 73 -40.59 -4.58 -46.06
N GLY A 74 -39.47 -4.82 -45.37
CA GLY A 74 -38.25 -4.04 -45.56
C GLY A 74 -37.42 -4.60 -46.73
N SER A 75 -36.73 -3.75 -47.50
CA SER A 75 -35.87 -4.22 -48.60
C SER A 75 -34.79 -5.16 -48.07
N GLY A 76 -34.55 -6.31 -48.72
CA GLY A 76 -33.54 -7.27 -48.26
C GLY A 76 -33.85 -7.99 -46.93
N SER A 77 -35.10 -7.92 -46.44
CA SER A 77 -35.47 -8.49 -45.14
C SER A 77 -35.85 -9.98 -45.19
N LEU A 78 -35.65 -10.69 -44.08
CA LEU A 78 -35.98 -12.10 -43.88
C LEU A 78 -36.96 -12.26 -42.72
N ALA A 79 -38.12 -12.86 -42.97
CA ALA A 79 -39.11 -13.25 -41.97
C ALA A 79 -39.33 -14.77 -42.03
N LEU A 80 -38.89 -15.51 -41.01
CA LEU A 80 -39.00 -16.97 -40.95
C LEU A 80 -39.76 -17.37 -39.68
N GLY A 81 -40.90 -18.03 -39.83
CA GLY A 81 -41.79 -18.43 -38.75
C GLY A 81 -43.21 -17.90 -38.94
N ALA A 82 -44.18 -18.53 -38.27
CA ALA A 82 -45.55 -18.01 -38.29
C ALA A 82 -45.58 -16.61 -37.64
N MET A 83 -46.27 -15.67 -38.27
CA MET A 83 -46.44 -14.28 -37.83
C MET A 83 -45.14 -13.49 -37.58
N SER A 84 -43.98 -13.96 -38.05
CA SER A 84 -42.74 -13.18 -37.99
C SER A 84 -42.84 -11.95 -38.90
N GLN A 85 -42.49 -10.76 -38.41
CA GLN A 85 -42.56 -9.51 -39.15
C GLN A 85 -41.17 -8.84 -39.22
N ALA A 86 -40.58 -8.83 -40.40
CA ALA A 86 -39.34 -8.12 -40.73
C ALA A 86 -39.69 -6.89 -41.58
N THR A 87 -39.81 -5.73 -40.93
CA THR A 87 -40.30 -4.48 -41.56
C THR A 87 -39.20 -3.45 -41.78
N GLY A 88 -38.06 -3.58 -41.10
CA GLY A 88 -36.87 -2.76 -41.34
C GLY A 88 -36.06 -3.22 -42.55
N SER A 89 -35.34 -2.32 -43.22
CA SER A 89 -34.41 -2.68 -44.31
C SER A 89 -33.34 -3.65 -43.79
N ASN A 90 -33.02 -4.69 -44.55
CA ASN A 90 -32.00 -5.69 -44.19
C ASN A 90 -32.22 -6.36 -42.83
N SER A 91 -33.45 -6.32 -42.31
CA SER A 91 -33.79 -6.90 -41.02
C SER A 91 -34.04 -8.40 -41.10
N VAL A 92 -33.81 -9.10 -39.98
CA VAL A 92 -34.02 -10.54 -39.86
C VAL A 92 -34.95 -10.80 -38.69
N ALA A 93 -36.09 -11.46 -38.93
CA ALA A 93 -37.02 -11.94 -37.93
C ALA A 93 -37.14 -13.47 -38.04
N VAL A 94 -36.71 -14.20 -37.02
CA VAL A 94 -36.81 -15.66 -36.96
C VAL A 94 -37.59 -16.06 -35.72
N GLY A 95 -38.77 -16.63 -35.89
CA GLY A 95 -39.71 -16.94 -34.83
C GLY A 95 -40.28 -18.35 -34.84
N ILE A 96 -40.74 -18.75 -33.67
CA ILE A 96 -41.54 -19.96 -33.48
C ILE A 96 -42.81 -19.58 -32.70
N GLY A 97 -43.93 -20.18 -33.07
CA GLY A 97 -45.21 -20.02 -32.38
C GLY A 97 -46.17 -19.04 -33.06
N ASP A 98 -47.34 -18.90 -32.44
CA ASP A 98 -48.48 -18.16 -32.98
C ASP A 98 -48.49 -16.67 -32.56
N ASP A 99 -47.39 -16.16 -32.02
CA ASP A 99 -47.28 -14.75 -31.64
C ASP A 99 -46.30 -14.02 -32.54
N SER A 100 -46.68 -12.79 -32.91
CA SER A 100 -45.87 -11.98 -33.79
C SER A 100 -44.56 -11.55 -33.13
N ILE A 101 -43.45 -11.78 -33.84
CA ILE A 101 -42.18 -11.09 -33.62
C ILE A 101 -42.19 -9.86 -34.52
N SER A 102 -41.78 -8.70 -33.99
CA SER A 102 -41.75 -7.45 -34.75
C SER A 102 -40.35 -6.85 -34.75
N ILE A 103 -39.69 -6.93 -35.91
CA ILE A 103 -38.36 -6.40 -36.16
C ILE A 103 -38.50 -5.25 -37.15
N SER A 104 -38.40 -4.02 -36.66
CA SER A 104 -38.62 -2.80 -37.43
C SER A 104 -37.37 -1.93 -37.59
N GLY A 105 -36.29 -2.23 -36.86
CA GLY A 105 -35.03 -1.53 -37.03
C GLY A 105 -34.34 -1.87 -38.35
N SER A 106 -33.66 -0.89 -38.97
CA SER A 106 -32.77 -1.16 -40.11
C SER A 106 -31.61 -2.04 -39.66
N GLU A 107 -31.26 -3.05 -40.44
CA GLU A 107 -30.19 -4.02 -40.14
C GLU A 107 -30.35 -4.71 -38.78
N ALA A 108 -31.58 -4.76 -38.26
CA ALA A 108 -31.88 -5.35 -36.96
C ALA A 108 -32.10 -6.86 -37.06
N VAL A 109 -31.75 -7.59 -36.00
CA VAL A 109 -31.88 -9.04 -35.91
C VAL A 109 -32.75 -9.41 -34.72
N GLY A 110 -33.83 -10.16 -34.96
CA GLY A 110 -34.69 -10.73 -33.94
C GLY A 110 -34.82 -12.23 -34.08
N ILE A 111 -34.49 -12.98 -33.05
CA ILE A 111 -34.59 -14.44 -33.04
C ILE A 111 -35.23 -14.92 -31.75
N GLY A 112 -36.36 -15.64 -31.83
CA GLY A 112 -37.02 -16.26 -30.68
C GLY A 112 -38.41 -15.69 -30.36
N TYR A 113 -39.21 -16.46 -29.63
CA TYR A 113 -40.60 -16.13 -29.32
C TYR A 113 -40.75 -14.73 -28.70
N GLN A 114 -41.54 -13.87 -29.34
CA GLN A 114 -41.80 -12.48 -28.93
C GLN A 114 -40.53 -11.60 -28.79
N ALA A 115 -39.45 -11.89 -29.52
CA ALA A 115 -38.31 -10.97 -29.61
C ALA A 115 -38.72 -9.63 -30.26
N VAL A 116 -38.11 -8.54 -29.80
CA VAL A 116 -38.37 -7.17 -30.27
C VAL A 116 -37.04 -6.49 -30.56
N SER A 117 -36.83 -6.06 -31.80
CA SER A 117 -35.63 -5.32 -32.22
C SER A 117 -36.05 -4.14 -33.10
N THR A 118 -36.19 -2.96 -32.48
CA THR A 118 -36.72 -1.75 -33.15
C THR A 118 -35.65 -0.71 -33.44
N GLY A 119 -34.48 -0.80 -32.81
CA GLY A 119 -33.36 0.11 -33.05
C GLY A 119 -32.57 -0.23 -34.31
N SER A 120 -31.91 0.76 -34.91
CA SER A 120 -31.00 0.50 -36.05
C SER A 120 -29.80 -0.33 -35.60
N HIS A 121 -29.39 -1.33 -36.38
CA HIS A 121 -28.32 -2.29 -36.03
C HIS A 121 -28.54 -3.05 -34.70
N SER A 122 -29.78 -3.08 -34.18
CA SER A 122 -30.08 -3.74 -32.91
C SER A 122 -30.14 -5.26 -33.07
N THR A 123 -29.90 -6.00 -31.99
CA THR A 123 -30.01 -7.46 -31.99
C THR A 123 -30.73 -7.94 -30.74
N ALA A 124 -31.83 -8.68 -30.92
CA ALA A 124 -32.61 -9.31 -29.87
C ALA A 124 -32.69 -10.83 -30.12
N ILE A 125 -32.05 -11.64 -29.26
CA ILE A 125 -32.02 -13.11 -29.38
C ILE A 125 -32.49 -13.74 -28.08
N GLY A 126 -33.66 -14.38 -28.10
CA GLY A 126 -34.24 -15.08 -26.97
C GLY A 126 -35.73 -14.82 -26.80
N ARG A 127 -36.35 -15.54 -25.86
CA ARG A 127 -37.76 -15.40 -25.53
C ARG A 127 -37.99 -14.03 -24.86
N ILE A 128 -38.79 -13.15 -25.47
CA ILE A 128 -39.06 -11.78 -24.98
C ILE A 128 -37.77 -10.95 -24.85
N ALA A 129 -36.75 -11.21 -25.67
CA ALA A 129 -35.58 -10.33 -25.73
C ALA A 129 -35.97 -9.01 -26.41
N SER A 130 -35.52 -7.86 -25.87
CA SER A 130 -35.91 -6.53 -26.35
C SER A 130 -34.69 -5.62 -26.52
N ALA A 131 -34.41 -5.22 -27.77
CA ALA A 131 -33.35 -4.27 -28.13
C ALA A 131 -33.97 -3.08 -28.90
N THR A 132 -34.27 -1.98 -28.21
CA THR A 132 -35.17 -0.94 -28.75
C THR A 132 -34.48 0.28 -29.34
N ASN A 133 -33.17 0.41 -29.16
CA ASN A 133 -32.40 1.59 -29.58
C ASN A 133 -31.19 1.21 -30.45
N THR A 134 -30.53 2.21 -31.03
CA THR A 134 -29.44 2.00 -31.99
C THR A 134 -28.27 1.25 -31.36
N ASN A 135 -27.74 0.25 -32.07
CA ASN A 135 -26.67 -0.65 -31.61
C ASN A 135 -26.98 -1.43 -30.31
N ALA A 136 -28.23 -1.46 -29.85
CA ALA A 136 -28.60 -2.19 -28.64
C ALA A 136 -28.50 -3.72 -28.87
N LEU A 137 -27.98 -4.43 -27.87
CA LEU A 137 -27.80 -5.89 -27.92
C LEU A 137 -28.50 -6.54 -26.72
N ALA A 138 -29.51 -7.37 -26.98
CA ALA A 138 -30.25 -8.13 -25.98
C ALA A 138 -30.18 -9.63 -26.32
N ILE A 139 -29.44 -10.42 -25.56
CA ILE A 139 -29.33 -11.87 -25.76
C ILE A 139 -29.71 -12.61 -24.49
N GLY A 140 -30.88 -13.25 -24.46
CA GLY A 140 -31.32 -14.04 -23.32
C GLY A 140 -32.83 -14.12 -23.21
N ASN A 141 -33.27 -14.92 -22.25
CA ASN A 141 -34.66 -14.91 -21.82
C ASN A 141 -34.96 -13.57 -21.13
N SER A 142 -35.93 -12.80 -21.63
CA SER A 142 -36.35 -11.52 -21.05
C SER A 142 -35.24 -10.46 -20.92
N SER A 143 -34.15 -10.59 -21.70
CA SER A 143 -33.09 -9.58 -21.76
C SER A 143 -33.61 -8.25 -22.32
N GLU A 144 -33.27 -7.13 -21.67
CA GLU A 144 -33.72 -5.79 -22.05
C GLU A 144 -32.53 -4.85 -22.24
N ALA A 145 -32.31 -4.38 -23.47
CA ALA A 145 -31.37 -3.31 -23.82
C ALA A 145 -32.15 -2.13 -24.42
N SER A 146 -32.47 -1.13 -23.60
CA SER A 146 -33.44 -0.08 -23.99
C SER A 146 -32.81 1.20 -24.52
N GLU A 147 -31.51 1.40 -24.30
CA GLU A 147 -30.78 2.62 -24.66
C GLU A 147 -29.70 2.40 -25.72
N GLU A 148 -29.21 3.49 -26.31
CA GLU A 148 -28.19 3.43 -27.37
C GLU A 148 -26.91 2.72 -26.87
N ASN A 149 -26.36 1.82 -27.68
CA ASN A 149 -25.17 1.03 -27.36
C ASN A 149 -25.27 0.17 -26.07
N ALA A 150 -26.49 -0.02 -25.53
CA ALA A 150 -26.69 -0.86 -24.34
C ALA A 150 -26.54 -2.35 -24.67
N ILE A 151 -25.97 -3.12 -23.74
CA ILE A 151 -25.72 -4.56 -23.89
C ILE A 151 -26.34 -5.31 -22.71
N ALA A 152 -27.32 -6.16 -22.96
CA ALA A 152 -27.94 -7.06 -21.99
C ALA A 152 -27.75 -8.52 -22.43
N ILE A 153 -27.07 -9.34 -21.62
CA ILE A 153 -26.86 -10.78 -21.89
C ILE A 153 -27.26 -11.62 -20.67
N GLY A 154 -28.17 -12.59 -20.87
CA GLY A 154 -28.86 -13.31 -19.80
C GLY A 154 -30.24 -12.71 -19.52
N ASP A 155 -30.87 -13.07 -18.41
CA ASP A 155 -32.07 -12.36 -17.91
C ASP A 155 -31.63 -11.03 -17.26
N ALA A 156 -31.17 -10.10 -18.10
CA ALA A 156 -30.43 -8.90 -17.73
C ALA A 156 -31.12 -7.64 -18.27
N ARG A 157 -30.91 -6.51 -17.59
CA ARG A 157 -31.49 -5.21 -17.93
C ARG A 157 -30.38 -4.16 -18.03
N ALA A 158 -30.17 -3.64 -19.23
CA ALA A 158 -29.26 -2.54 -19.54
C ALA A 158 -30.08 -1.36 -20.05
N THR A 159 -30.43 -0.43 -19.16
CA THR A 159 -31.38 0.66 -19.42
C THR A 159 -30.76 2.05 -19.38
N GLY A 160 -29.43 2.15 -19.28
CA GLY A 160 -28.70 3.41 -19.42
C GLY A 160 -27.90 3.47 -20.73
N LEU A 161 -27.53 4.68 -21.17
CA LEU A 161 -26.72 4.90 -22.36
C LEU A 161 -25.39 4.16 -22.26
N GLY A 162 -25.06 3.32 -23.24
CA GLY A 162 -23.80 2.55 -23.25
C GLY A 162 -23.61 1.60 -22.05
N SER A 163 -24.70 1.27 -21.34
CA SER A 163 -24.66 0.39 -20.17
C SER A 163 -24.47 -1.08 -20.57
N VAL A 164 -23.87 -1.86 -19.66
CA VAL A 164 -23.58 -3.28 -19.90
C VAL A 164 -24.09 -4.11 -18.72
N ALA A 165 -25.07 -4.97 -18.96
CA ALA A 165 -25.61 -5.93 -18.00
C ALA A 165 -25.40 -7.36 -18.50
N ILE A 166 -24.65 -8.18 -17.78
CA ILE A 166 -24.36 -9.57 -18.19
C ILE A 166 -24.55 -10.48 -16.97
N GLY A 167 -25.54 -11.37 -17.03
CA GLY A 167 -25.88 -12.31 -15.95
C GLY A 167 -27.37 -12.36 -15.65
N ASP A 168 -27.79 -13.41 -14.95
CA ASP A 168 -29.17 -13.54 -14.47
C ASP A 168 -29.47 -12.46 -13.41
N ALA A 169 -30.58 -11.73 -13.59
CA ALA A 169 -30.96 -10.57 -12.80
C ALA A 169 -29.87 -9.47 -12.69
N ALA A 170 -28.99 -9.34 -13.69
CA ALA A 170 -28.03 -8.24 -13.77
C ALA A 170 -28.73 -6.95 -14.21
N ASN A 171 -28.55 -5.86 -13.47
CA ASN A 171 -29.20 -4.57 -13.73
C ASN A 171 -28.13 -3.46 -13.86
N ALA A 172 -27.95 -2.94 -15.07
CA ALA A 172 -27.18 -1.73 -15.35
C ALA A 172 -28.17 -0.61 -15.73
N LEU A 173 -28.57 0.20 -14.75
CA LEU A 173 -29.76 1.05 -14.85
C LEU A 173 -29.47 2.52 -15.17
N SER A 174 -28.19 2.87 -15.27
CA SER A 174 -27.70 4.24 -15.43
C SER A 174 -26.65 4.33 -16.54
N ASP A 175 -26.34 5.55 -16.99
CA ASP A 175 -25.44 5.77 -18.11
C ASP A 175 -24.04 5.24 -17.81
N TYR A 176 -23.47 4.51 -18.77
CA TYR A 176 -22.16 3.87 -18.70
C TYR A 176 -21.98 2.92 -17.50
N ALA A 177 -23.08 2.47 -16.87
CA ALA A 177 -23.04 1.52 -15.78
C ALA A 177 -22.69 0.11 -16.29
N VAL A 178 -21.96 -0.65 -15.48
CA VAL A 178 -21.56 -2.03 -15.79
C VAL A 178 -22.00 -2.94 -14.65
N ALA A 179 -22.88 -3.90 -14.94
CA ALA A 179 -23.34 -4.94 -14.03
C ALA A 179 -22.98 -6.32 -14.58
N LEU A 180 -22.07 -7.04 -13.92
CA LEU A 180 -21.61 -8.37 -14.36
C LEU A 180 -21.76 -9.40 -13.25
N GLY A 181 -22.68 -10.33 -13.45
CA GLY A 181 -22.91 -11.49 -12.60
C GLY A 181 -24.34 -11.59 -12.06
N LEU A 182 -24.59 -12.56 -11.19
CA LEU A 182 -25.92 -12.90 -10.70
C LEU A 182 -26.41 -11.84 -9.69
N ASN A 183 -27.60 -11.28 -9.92
CA ASN A 183 -28.23 -10.26 -9.07
C ASN A 183 -27.36 -9.01 -8.83
N THR A 184 -26.48 -8.64 -9.78
CA THR A 184 -25.72 -7.39 -9.66
C THR A 184 -26.58 -6.18 -10.03
N ASN A 185 -26.41 -5.06 -9.32
CA ASN A 185 -27.17 -3.83 -9.54
C ASN A 185 -26.24 -2.61 -9.57
N ALA A 186 -25.95 -2.09 -10.76
CA ALA A 186 -25.26 -0.82 -10.98
C ALA A 186 -26.29 0.24 -11.39
N SER A 187 -26.69 1.09 -10.45
CA SER A 187 -27.76 2.09 -10.63
C SER A 187 -27.31 3.53 -10.42
N GLY A 188 -26.00 3.77 -10.42
CA GLY A 188 -25.41 5.10 -10.49
C GLY A 188 -24.64 5.27 -11.80
N ASP A 189 -24.54 6.50 -12.30
CA ASP A 189 -23.81 6.79 -13.53
C ASP A 189 -22.35 6.33 -13.42
N GLN A 190 -21.84 5.64 -14.44
CA GLN A 190 -20.48 5.10 -14.48
C GLN A 190 -20.17 4.13 -13.32
N ALA A 191 -21.20 3.58 -12.65
CA ALA A 191 -21.01 2.59 -11.59
C ALA A 191 -20.65 1.21 -12.17
N ILE A 192 -19.75 0.51 -11.48
CA ILE A 192 -19.29 -0.82 -11.85
C ILE A 192 -19.66 -1.78 -10.72
N ALA A 193 -20.51 -2.76 -10.97
CA ALA A 193 -20.90 -3.80 -10.03
C ALA A 193 -20.58 -5.19 -10.61
N LEU A 194 -19.57 -5.87 -10.05
CA LEU A 194 -19.07 -7.15 -10.55
C LEU A 194 -19.13 -8.22 -9.45
N GLY A 195 -19.82 -9.33 -9.67
CA GLY A 195 -19.85 -10.46 -8.73
C GLY A 195 -21.23 -11.09 -8.53
N TYR A 196 -21.59 -11.30 -7.26
CA TYR A 196 -22.85 -11.94 -6.85
C TYR A 196 -23.54 -11.01 -5.86
N TYR A 197 -24.75 -10.53 -6.14
CA TYR A 197 -25.47 -9.58 -5.28
C TYR A 197 -24.72 -8.26 -5.01
N THR A 198 -23.81 -7.86 -5.90
CA THR A 198 -23.10 -6.58 -5.77
C THR A 198 -24.05 -5.41 -6.08
N SER A 199 -24.14 -4.40 -5.22
CA SER A 199 -25.01 -3.23 -5.43
C SER A 199 -24.25 -1.92 -5.31
N MET A 200 -24.18 -1.17 -6.41
CA MET A 200 -23.48 0.09 -6.52
C MET A 200 -24.45 1.15 -7.06
N LYS A 201 -25.06 1.92 -6.15
CA LYS A 201 -26.09 2.91 -6.48
C LYS A 201 -25.54 4.34 -6.64
N GLY A 202 -24.33 4.61 -6.15
CA GLY A 202 -23.69 5.91 -6.30
C GLY A 202 -22.92 6.04 -7.61
N SER A 203 -22.85 7.25 -8.16
CA SER A 203 -22.10 7.50 -9.40
C SER A 203 -20.58 7.33 -9.20
N ASN A 204 -19.85 7.00 -10.28
CA ASN A 204 -18.39 6.81 -10.25
C ASN A 204 -17.92 5.81 -9.18
N SER A 205 -18.69 4.76 -8.93
CA SER A 205 -18.42 3.81 -7.86
C SER A 205 -18.04 2.43 -8.39
N ILE A 206 -17.20 1.72 -7.65
CA ILE A 206 -16.69 0.39 -8.03
C ILE A 206 -17.02 -0.60 -6.92
N GLY A 207 -17.77 -1.64 -7.28
CA GLY A 207 -18.13 -2.78 -6.46
C GLY A 207 -17.60 -4.06 -7.09
N LEU A 208 -16.80 -4.82 -6.36
CA LEU A 208 -16.29 -6.12 -6.82
C LEU A 208 -16.39 -7.16 -5.70
N GLY A 209 -17.17 -8.21 -5.90
CA GLY A 209 -17.27 -9.35 -4.99
C GLY A 209 -18.68 -9.60 -4.47
N ASN A 210 -18.84 -10.71 -3.74
CA ASN A 210 -20.13 -11.15 -3.21
C ASN A 210 -20.70 -10.13 -2.22
N ASN A 211 -21.88 -9.57 -2.51
CA ASN A 211 -22.58 -8.64 -1.63
C ASN A 211 -21.76 -7.37 -1.27
N ALA A 212 -20.87 -6.93 -2.17
CA ALA A 212 -20.24 -5.61 -2.05
C ALA A 212 -21.28 -4.51 -2.30
N ASN A 213 -21.31 -3.48 -1.44
CA ASN A 213 -22.42 -2.53 -1.41
C ASN A 213 -21.98 -1.06 -1.19
N SER A 214 -22.54 -0.16 -1.98
CA SER A 214 -22.46 1.29 -1.75
C SER A 214 -23.69 2.02 -2.31
N GLU A 215 -24.22 2.97 -1.54
CA GLU A 215 -25.29 3.87 -1.97
C GLU A 215 -24.79 5.28 -2.32
N VAL A 216 -23.46 5.48 -2.30
CA VAL A 216 -22.82 6.79 -2.35
C VAL A 216 -21.79 6.87 -3.47
N SER A 217 -21.62 8.07 -4.03
CA SER A 217 -20.73 8.32 -5.16
C SER A 217 -19.25 8.24 -4.79
N ASN A 218 -18.41 7.98 -5.78
CA ASN A 218 -16.95 7.88 -5.66
C ASN A 218 -16.48 6.79 -4.66
N ALA A 219 -17.27 5.73 -4.48
CA ALA A 219 -16.98 4.66 -3.55
C ALA A 219 -16.21 3.51 -4.20
N ILE A 220 -15.30 2.87 -3.44
CA ILE A 220 -14.63 1.63 -3.85
C ILE A 220 -14.94 0.55 -2.80
N ALA A 221 -15.75 -0.44 -3.14
CA ALA A 221 -16.12 -1.58 -2.29
C ALA A 221 -15.66 -2.90 -2.94
N ILE A 222 -14.56 -3.47 -2.47
CA ILE A 222 -13.95 -4.67 -3.07
C ILE A 222 -13.83 -5.78 -2.02
N GLY A 223 -14.44 -6.93 -2.26
CA GLY A 223 -14.43 -8.10 -1.38
C GLY A 223 -15.83 -8.49 -0.90
N THR A 224 -15.95 -9.69 -0.35
CA THR A 224 -17.23 -10.20 0.16
C THR A 224 -17.76 -9.33 1.30
N ASN A 225 -19.00 -8.84 1.21
CA ASN A 225 -19.62 -7.94 2.19
C ASN A 225 -18.84 -6.63 2.43
N ALA A 226 -18.00 -6.18 1.49
CA ALA A 226 -17.36 -4.88 1.60
C ALA A 226 -18.41 -3.77 1.46
N SER A 227 -18.39 -2.76 2.33
CA SER A 227 -19.40 -1.70 2.31
C SER A 227 -18.81 -0.31 2.52
N VAL A 228 -19.25 0.63 1.69
CA VAL A 228 -18.96 2.06 1.81
C VAL A 228 -20.26 2.81 2.06
N LEU A 229 -20.35 3.52 3.18
CA LEU A 229 -21.58 4.21 3.61
C LEU A 229 -21.59 5.71 3.30
N ARG A 230 -20.44 6.27 2.93
CA ARG A 230 -20.24 7.70 2.74
C ARG A 230 -19.32 7.99 1.55
N GLY A 231 -19.56 9.12 0.89
CA GLY A 231 -18.97 9.42 -0.42
C GLY A 231 -17.45 9.56 -0.38
N GLY A 232 -16.76 9.00 -1.37
CA GLY A 232 -15.29 9.01 -1.46
C GLY A 232 -14.58 7.94 -0.62
N GLY A 233 -15.32 7.04 0.03
CA GLY A 233 -14.76 5.99 0.88
C GLY A 233 -14.24 4.77 0.13
N ILE A 234 -13.29 4.07 0.75
CA ILE A 234 -12.64 2.87 0.22
C ILE A 234 -12.76 1.74 1.24
N ALA A 235 -13.41 0.64 0.88
CA ALA A 235 -13.51 -0.60 1.65
C ALA A 235 -12.99 -1.78 0.82
N ILE A 236 -11.82 -2.33 1.16
CA ILE A 236 -11.19 -3.43 0.42
C ILE A 236 -10.89 -4.59 1.38
N GLY A 237 -11.62 -5.69 1.25
CA GLY A 237 -11.46 -6.90 2.05
C GLY A 237 -12.78 -7.55 2.41
N ASN A 238 -12.74 -8.82 2.82
CA ASN A 238 -13.91 -9.52 3.34
C ASN A 238 -14.44 -8.79 4.60
N ASN A 239 -15.71 -8.37 4.59
CA ASN A 239 -16.36 -7.59 5.64
C ASN A 239 -15.67 -6.23 5.96
N ALA A 240 -14.96 -5.64 4.99
CA ALA A 240 -14.39 -4.30 5.14
C ALA A 240 -15.49 -3.22 5.16
N HIS A 241 -15.32 -2.18 5.97
CA HIS A 241 -16.35 -1.16 6.19
C HIS A 241 -15.78 0.26 6.27
N SER A 242 -16.24 1.16 5.40
CA SER A 242 -15.82 2.56 5.37
C SER A 242 -17.00 3.51 5.59
N GLY A 243 -16.82 4.47 6.51
CA GLY A 243 -17.77 5.53 6.84
C GLY A 243 -18.67 5.20 8.04
N ALA A 244 -19.02 6.23 8.82
CA ALA A 244 -19.99 6.12 9.92
C ALA A 244 -21.40 6.58 9.50
N THR A 245 -22.41 6.08 10.21
CA THR A 245 -23.83 6.29 9.88
C THR A 245 -24.39 7.68 10.21
N ASN A 246 -23.62 8.64 10.76
CA ASN A 246 -24.14 9.93 11.26
C ASN A 246 -23.22 11.15 10.99
N SER A 247 -22.88 11.46 9.73
CA SER A 247 -22.17 12.72 9.40
C SER A 247 -23.00 13.64 8.50
N THR A 248 -23.01 14.93 8.83
CA THR A 248 -23.70 16.04 8.13
C THR A 248 -22.79 16.74 7.11
N LEU A 249 -21.54 16.27 6.95
CA LEU A 249 -20.62 16.77 5.94
C LEU A 249 -20.71 15.89 4.67
N TYR A 250 -20.90 16.54 3.54
CA TYR A 250 -20.72 15.92 2.24
C TYR A 250 -19.21 15.67 2.03
N GLY A 251 -18.73 14.43 2.17
CA GLY A 251 -17.36 14.05 1.79
C GLY A 251 -16.61 13.19 2.82
N ASP A 252 -16.96 11.91 2.95
CA ASP A 252 -16.30 11.03 3.91
C ASP A 252 -15.37 10.02 3.24
N ASN A 253 -14.13 10.45 3.09
CA ASN A 253 -13.00 9.77 2.46
C ASN A 253 -12.30 8.76 3.38
N ALA A 254 -13.07 7.93 4.09
CA ALA A 254 -12.48 6.93 4.97
C ALA A 254 -11.88 5.77 4.15
N ILE A 255 -10.82 5.15 4.66
CA ILE A 255 -10.14 4.02 4.03
C ILE A 255 -10.14 2.84 5.00
N ALA A 256 -10.62 1.69 4.57
CA ALA A 256 -10.62 0.43 5.30
C ALA A 256 -10.12 -0.70 4.39
N ILE A 257 -8.88 -1.14 4.60
CA ILE A 257 -8.22 -2.16 3.77
C ILE A 257 -7.79 -3.32 4.66
N GLY A 258 -8.34 -4.51 4.41
CA GLY A 258 -8.09 -5.74 5.17
C GLY A 258 -9.38 -6.46 5.52
N SER A 259 -9.31 -7.77 5.76
CA SER A 259 -10.48 -8.53 6.22
C SER A 259 -10.95 -8.01 7.58
N GLY A 260 -12.23 -7.64 7.68
CA GLY A 260 -12.84 -7.08 8.87
C GLY A 260 -12.35 -5.68 9.24
N ALA A 261 -11.56 -4.99 8.40
CA ALA A 261 -11.14 -3.62 8.64
C ALA A 261 -12.34 -2.68 8.67
N LYS A 262 -12.42 -1.79 9.66
CA LYS A 262 -13.54 -0.85 9.81
C LYS A 262 -13.01 0.54 10.07
N MET A 263 -13.50 1.56 9.37
CA MET A 263 -13.14 2.94 9.64
C MET A 263 -14.35 3.85 9.55
N GLY A 264 -14.89 4.20 10.72
CA GLY A 264 -16.00 5.13 10.86
C GLY A 264 -15.57 6.60 11.01
N ASN A 265 -14.26 6.90 11.03
CA ASN A 265 -13.80 8.29 11.13
C ASN A 265 -13.80 8.97 9.77
N ASP A 266 -14.17 10.24 9.77
CA ASP A 266 -13.98 11.13 8.64
C ASP A 266 -12.47 11.27 8.39
N TYR A 267 -12.06 11.09 7.13
CA TYR A 267 -10.64 11.04 6.70
C TYR A 267 -9.77 10.01 7.43
N GLY A 268 -10.39 8.97 8.01
CA GLY A 268 -9.67 7.92 8.72
C GLY A 268 -9.04 6.87 7.81
N VAL A 269 -8.01 6.17 8.30
CA VAL A 269 -7.31 5.11 7.58
C VAL A 269 -7.17 3.87 8.46
N ALA A 270 -7.77 2.75 8.06
CA ALA A 270 -7.62 1.43 8.65
C ALA A 270 -6.97 0.49 7.63
N ILE A 271 -5.81 -0.07 7.96
CA ILE A 271 -5.08 -1.01 7.10
C ILE A 271 -4.63 -2.20 7.95
N GLY A 272 -5.26 -3.36 7.77
CA GLY A 272 -4.97 -4.58 8.52
C GLY A 272 -6.21 -5.42 8.80
N ASN A 273 -6.01 -6.68 9.18
CA ASN A 273 -7.13 -7.53 9.58
C ASN A 273 -7.72 -7.02 10.90
N ASN A 274 -9.04 -6.79 10.92
CA ASN A 274 -9.79 -6.23 12.05
C ASN A 274 -9.23 -4.90 12.59
N SER A 275 -8.52 -4.13 11.76
CA SER A 275 -8.03 -2.80 12.16
C SER A 275 -9.16 -1.77 12.17
N GLY A 276 -9.05 -0.78 13.06
CA GLY A 276 -9.97 0.34 13.16
C GLY A 276 -11.28 -0.01 13.87
N HIS A 277 -12.30 0.82 13.69
CA HIS A 277 -13.57 0.80 14.42
C HIS A 277 -14.67 1.52 13.62
N THR A 278 -15.94 1.35 14.01
CA THR A 278 -17.12 1.88 13.27
C THR A 278 -17.69 3.18 13.82
N ASN A 279 -17.21 3.63 14.97
CA ASN A 279 -17.71 4.86 15.59
C ASN A 279 -17.27 6.09 14.79
N LYS A 280 -18.12 7.13 14.85
CA LYS A 280 -17.81 8.43 14.26
C LYS A 280 -16.64 9.09 15.00
N GLY A 281 -15.71 9.63 14.24
CA GLY A 281 -14.59 10.45 14.71
C GLY A 281 -13.96 11.16 13.52
N ILE A 282 -12.78 11.76 13.70
CA ILE A 282 -12.00 12.37 12.62
C ILE A 282 -10.53 11.95 12.76
N TYR A 283 -9.83 11.82 11.63
CA TYR A 283 -8.37 11.65 11.56
C TYR A 283 -7.80 10.45 12.34
N GLY A 284 -8.56 9.36 12.44
CA GLY A 284 -8.09 8.09 13.02
C GLY A 284 -7.18 7.32 12.06
N VAL A 285 -6.06 6.78 12.54
CA VAL A 285 -5.15 5.91 11.78
C VAL A 285 -4.96 4.60 12.53
N ALA A 286 -5.20 3.47 11.85
CA ALA A 286 -5.11 2.13 12.41
C ALA A 286 -4.38 1.21 11.44
N ILE A 287 -3.11 0.89 11.70
CA ILE A 287 -2.27 0.08 10.82
C ILE A 287 -1.79 -1.16 11.57
N GLY A 288 -2.25 -2.34 11.15
CA GLY A 288 -1.90 -3.64 11.73
C GLY A 288 -3.09 -4.47 12.21
N TYR A 289 -2.83 -5.73 12.56
CA TYR A 289 -3.85 -6.65 13.09
C TYR A 289 -4.49 -6.11 14.38
N ASN A 290 -5.81 -5.97 14.44
CA ASN A 290 -6.56 -5.41 15.59
C ASN A 290 -6.10 -4.02 16.06
N ALA A 291 -5.38 -3.24 15.24
CA ALA A 291 -4.93 -1.90 15.61
C ALA A 291 -6.15 -0.99 15.85
N CYS A 292 -6.14 -0.20 16.93
CA CYS A 292 -7.20 0.76 17.25
C CYS A 292 -8.64 0.16 17.35
N GLN A 293 -8.78 -1.15 17.61
CA GLN A 293 -10.08 -1.86 17.58
C GLN A 293 -11.10 -1.37 18.62
N TYR A 294 -10.63 -0.71 19.68
CA TYR A 294 -11.48 -0.20 20.76
C TYR A 294 -11.60 1.33 20.78
N VAL A 295 -10.96 2.02 19.84
CA VAL A 295 -11.09 3.46 19.72
C VAL A 295 -12.51 3.81 19.28
N SER A 296 -13.07 4.87 19.83
CA SER A 296 -14.35 5.43 19.40
C SER A 296 -14.35 6.96 19.33
N GLY A 297 -13.23 7.60 19.64
CA GLY A 297 -13.00 9.04 19.52
C GLY A 297 -12.05 9.38 18.36
N SER A 298 -11.63 10.63 18.29
CA SER A 298 -10.85 11.18 17.15
C SER A 298 -9.34 11.24 17.43
N ASN A 299 -8.54 11.51 16.39
CA ASN A 299 -7.11 11.85 16.48
C ASN A 299 -6.24 10.76 17.13
N LYS A 300 -6.56 9.49 16.91
CA LYS A 300 -5.77 8.34 17.41
C LYS A 300 -5.01 7.70 16.27
N VAL A 301 -3.71 7.50 16.46
CA VAL A 301 -2.84 6.80 15.51
C VAL A 301 -2.35 5.52 16.19
N CYS A 302 -2.74 4.36 15.69
CA CYS A 302 -2.29 3.05 16.16
C CYS A 302 -1.51 2.35 15.06
N ILE A 303 -0.24 2.04 15.29
CA ILE A 303 0.65 1.37 14.35
C ILE A 303 1.27 0.16 15.03
N GLY A 304 0.80 -1.04 14.68
CA GLY A 304 1.25 -2.31 15.22
C GLY A 304 0.11 -3.24 15.65
N ALA A 305 0.42 -4.51 15.86
CA ALA A 305 -0.58 -5.51 16.20
C ALA A 305 -1.17 -5.30 17.60
N ASN A 306 -2.50 -5.26 17.71
CA ASN A 306 -3.27 -4.97 18.92
C ASN A 306 -2.89 -3.63 19.58
N SER A 307 -2.33 -2.69 18.80
CA SER A 307 -1.93 -1.37 19.30
C SER A 307 -3.15 -0.49 19.60
N GLY A 308 -3.03 0.38 20.59
CA GLY A 308 -4.07 1.33 20.98
C GLY A 308 -4.78 1.00 22.30
N PRO A 309 -5.72 1.85 22.73
CA PRO A 309 -6.38 1.73 24.03
C PRO A 309 -7.05 0.38 24.24
N LYS A 310 -7.07 -0.07 25.49
CA LYS A 310 -7.92 -1.19 25.91
C LYS A 310 -9.41 -0.83 25.84
N SER A 311 -10.25 -1.86 25.76
CA SER A 311 -11.70 -1.68 25.82
C SER A 311 -12.14 -0.93 27.09
N GLY A 312 -13.09 -0.03 26.93
CA GLY A 312 -13.66 0.78 28.02
C GLY A 312 -12.79 1.93 28.52
N SER A 313 -11.59 2.11 27.98
CA SER A 313 -10.70 3.18 28.42
C SER A 313 -11.18 4.58 28.02
N ASP A 314 -11.06 5.58 28.90
CA ASP A 314 -11.55 6.95 28.63
C ASP A 314 -10.87 7.59 27.41
N TRP A 315 -9.56 7.36 27.26
CA TRP A 315 -8.77 7.83 26.12
C TRP A 315 -9.05 7.07 24.81
N ALA A 316 -9.87 6.02 24.84
CA ALA A 316 -10.42 5.44 23.62
C ALA A 316 -11.50 6.34 23.01
N LYS A 317 -12.20 7.13 23.83
CA LYS A 317 -13.42 7.87 23.46
C LYS A 317 -13.19 9.37 23.24
N ASP A 318 -12.09 9.92 23.76
CA ASP A 318 -11.84 11.36 23.70
C ASP A 318 -11.32 11.84 22.33
N TYR A 319 -11.07 13.15 22.23
CA TYR A 319 -10.61 13.82 21.02
C TYR A 319 -9.13 14.23 21.06
N THR A 320 -8.39 13.81 22.08
CA THR A 320 -6.99 14.21 22.27
C THR A 320 -6.08 13.41 21.35
N GLU A 321 -5.12 14.09 20.73
CA GLU A 321 -4.16 13.48 19.81
C GLU A 321 -3.23 12.50 20.54
N ARG A 322 -3.21 11.25 20.09
CA ARG A 322 -2.33 10.21 20.64
C ARG A 322 -1.81 9.27 19.57
N ILE A 323 -0.53 8.93 19.66
CA ILE A 323 0.16 8.02 18.75
C ILE A 323 0.66 6.82 19.55
N PHE A 324 0.26 5.62 19.12
CA PHE A 324 0.59 4.32 19.67
C PHE A 324 1.43 3.57 18.63
N ILE A 325 2.70 3.34 18.92
CA ILE A 325 3.65 2.68 18.00
C ILE A 325 4.18 1.40 18.64
N GLY A 326 4.12 0.31 17.88
CA GLY A 326 4.48 -1.03 18.30
C GLY A 326 3.26 -1.86 18.70
N SER A 327 3.44 -3.18 18.79
CA SER A 327 2.38 -4.06 19.29
C SER A 327 2.01 -3.74 20.74
N LYS A 328 0.86 -4.25 21.21
CA LYS A 328 0.50 -4.22 22.63
C LYS A 328 1.70 -4.64 23.50
N SER A 329 2.00 -3.86 24.54
CA SER A 329 3.18 -4.11 25.38
C SER A 329 3.01 -5.40 26.17
N LYS A 330 3.98 -6.31 26.06
CA LYS A 330 4.02 -7.54 26.88
C LYS A 330 4.49 -7.29 28.31
N PHE A 331 5.03 -6.10 28.61
CA PHE A 331 5.61 -5.79 29.90
C PHE A 331 4.55 -5.49 30.97
N ASN A 332 3.58 -4.64 30.63
CA ASN A 332 2.55 -4.16 31.55
C ASN A 332 1.13 -4.20 30.96
N ASP A 333 0.95 -4.91 29.85
CA ASP A 333 -0.31 -4.92 29.08
C ASP A 333 -0.75 -3.54 28.56
N GLY A 334 0.20 -2.59 28.44
CA GLY A 334 0.00 -1.24 27.91
C GLY A 334 -0.34 -1.22 26.41
N ALA A 335 -0.91 -0.11 25.93
CA ALA A 335 -1.48 -0.02 24.58
C ALA A 335 -0.48 -0.19 23.45
N ALA A 336 0.76 0.23 23.67
CA ALA A 336 1.84 0.08 22.69
C ALA A 336 3.19 0.05 23.39
N VAL A 337 4.25 -0.23 22.63
CA VAL A 337 5.62 -0.12 23.13
C VAL A 337 6.00 1.35 23.35
N LEU A 338 5.61 2.22 22.42
CA LEU A 338 5.85 3.65 22.44
C LEU A 338 4.52 4.40 22.31
N GLU A 339 4.27 5.32 23.22
CA GLU A 339 3.09 6.19 23.18
C GLU A 339 3.54 7.66 23.18
N VAL A 340 2.96 8.47 22.29
CA VAL A 340 3.13 9.92 22.27
C VAL A 340 1.77 10.54 22.53
N HIS A 341 1.65 11.28 23.62
CA HIS A 341 0.42 11.95 24.05
C HIS A 341 0.60 13.44 23.86
N ASN A 342 -0.10 14.03 22.90
CA ASN A 342 -0.06 15.47 22.65
C ASN A 342 -1.32 16.10 23.26
N ASN A 343 -1.20 16.55 24.51
CA ASN A 343 -2.32 17.07 25.27
C ASN A 343 -2.31 18.61 25.30
N SER A 344 -3.49 19.22 25.37
CA SER A 344 -3.68 20.66 25.58
C SER A 344 -4.57 20.97 26.80
N GLY A 345 -5.02 19.92 27.51
CA GLY A 345 -5.77 20.04 28.76
C GLY A 345 -4.95 20.71 29.86
N LYS A 346 -5.59 21.23 30.90
CA LYS A 346 -4.86 21.82 32.03
C LYS A 346 -4.70 20.81 33.16
N ILE A 347 -3.49 20.67 33.68
CA ILE A 347 -3.20 19.94 34.91
C ILE A 347 -3.03 20.92 36.06
N TRP A 348 -3.46 20.50 37.25
CA TRP A 348 -3.22 21.26 38.48
C TRP A 348 -1.75 21.13 38.85
N ASP A 349 -1.06 22.26 39.02
CA ASP A 349 0.37 22.28 39.34
C ASP A 349 0.69 22.12 40.83
N GLY A 350 -0.34 21.92 41.67
CA GLY A 350 -0.19 21.82 43.13
C GLY A 350 -0.12 23.16 43.86
N ASN A 351 0.04 24.28 43.14
CA ASN A 351 0.30 25.62 43.70
C ASN A 351 -0.82 26.64 43.43
N GLY A 352 -2.05 26.16 43.18
CA GLY A 352 -3.18 27.06 42.96
C GLY A 352 -3.46 27.37 41.49
N LYS A 353 -2.69 26.83 40.54
CA LYS A 353 -2.76 27.20 39.12
C LYS A 353 -2.92 25.97 38.23
N PHE A 354 -3.76 26.15 37.21
CA PHE A 354 -3.92 25.17 36.13
C PHE A 354 -2.95 25.52 35.01
N VAL A 355 -1.97 24.65 34.75
CA VAL A 355 -0.98 24.79 33.67
C VAL A 355 -1.34 23.86 32.50
N THR A 356 -1.00 24.23 31.27
CA THR A 356 -1.20 23.36 30.10
C THR A 356 -0.40 22.07 30.29
N ALA A 357 -1.01 20.92 30.03
CA ALA A 357 -0.35 19.63 30.08
C ALA A 357 0.68 19.53 28.95
N ASP A 358 1.90 19.12 29.29
CA ASP A 358 2.96 18.94 28.32
C ASP A 358 2.72 17.71 27.44
N SER A 359 3.25 17.75 26.20
CA SER A 359 3.36 16.56 25.38
C SER A 359 4.22 15.51 26.09
N THR A 360 3.70 14.31 26.26
CA THR A 360 4.34 13.24 27.03
C THR A 360 4.68 12.06 26.13
N VAL A 361 5.89 11.51 26.26
CA VAL A 361 6.28 10.25 25.62
C VAL A 361 6.36 9.17 26.70
N VAL A 362 5.59 8.10 26.54
CA VAL A 362 5.57 6.93 27.44
C VAL A 362 6.19 5.74 26.72
N ILE A 363 7.11 5.05 27.37
CA ILE A 363 7.72 3.83 26.86
C ILE A 363 7.41 2.70 27.84
N ASN A 364 6.63 1.73 27.38
CA ASN A 364 6.25 0.57 28.18
C ASN A 364 7.36 -0.48 28.09
N GLY A 365 8.44 -0.31 28.85
CA GLY A 365 9.60 -1.21 28.91
C GLY A 365 10.93 -0.47 29.09
N HIS A 366 12.02 -1.02 28.55
CA HIS A 366 13.34 -0.38 28.57
C HIS A 366 13.56 0.52 27.35
N LEU A 367 13.93 1.79 27.58
CA LEU A 367 14.49 2.66 26.55
C LEU A 367 16.02 2.51 26.53
N VAL A 368 16.55 1.82 25.51
CA VAL A 368 18.00 1.71 25.30
C VAL A 368 18.44 2.77 24.29
N VAL A 369 18.99 3.88 24.80
CA VAL A 369 19.61 4.93 23.98
C VAL A 369 21.12 4.74 23.95
N LYS A 370 21.74 4.90 22.77
CA LYS A 370 23.21 4.90 22.62
C LYS A 370 23.84 6.25 22.97
N GLY A 371 23.04 7.32 23.09
CA GLY A 371 23.44 8.67 23.48
C GLY A 371 22.68 9.19 24.70
N GLY A 372 22.79 10.49 25.01
CA GLY A 372 21.98 11.14 26.06
C GLY A 372 20.54 11.41 25.60
N ILE A 373 19.61 11.42 26.55
CA ILE A 373 18.23 11.92 26.32
C ILE A 373 18.18 13.35 26.84
N VAL A 374 17.77 14.28 25.98
CA VAL A 374 17.52 15.67 26.35
C VAL A 374 16.01 15.87 26.38
N SER A 375 15.46 16.26 27.52
CA SER A 375 14.07 16.71 27.63
C SER A 375 14.05 18.17 28.08
N THR A 376 13.39 19.04 27.33
CA THR A 376 13.11 20.42 27.73
C THR A 376 11.69 20.47 28.29
N LEU A 377 11.54 20.86 29.56
CA LEU A 377 10.22 21.11 30.15
C LEU A 377 10.03 22.64 30.18
N TRP A 378 9.12 23.16 29.38
CA TRP A 378 8.82 24.58 29.36
C TRP A 378 7.81 24.92 30.46
N ARG A 379 8.24 25.59 31.53
CA ARG A 379 7.31 26.16 32.53
C ARG A 379 6.94 27.59 32.14
N LYS A 380 5.69 27.80 31.74
CA LYS A 380 5.15 29.13 31.42
C LYS A 380 5.17 30.05 32.65
N GLY A 381 6.12 30.98 32.70
CA GLY A 381 6.22 32.05 33.70
C GLY A 381 7.56 32.16 34.42
N GLU A 382 8.52 31.28 34.13
CA GLU A 382 9.87 31.34 34.71
C GLU A 382 10.88 31.79 33.65
N SER A 383 11.90 32.55 34.06
CA SER A 383 12.91 33.14 33.16
C SER A 383 13.99 32.16 32.71
N ASN A 384 13.94 30.90 33.16
CA ASN A 384 14.97 29.90 32.94
C ASN A 384 14.39 28.67 32.25
N ASP A 385 14.98 28.30 31.11
CA ASP A 385 14.74 27.02 30.45
C ASP A 385 15.51 25.91 31.19
N ASP A 386 14.81 25.07 31.94
CA ASP A 386 15.44 23.94 32.61
C ASP A 386 15.64 22.77 31.62
N ILE A 387 16.91 22.48 31.30
CA ILE A 387 17.31 21.28 30.54
C ILE A 387 17.66 20.19 31.55
N ASN A 388 16.81 19.17 31.66
CA ASN A 388 17.13 17.97 32.43
C ASN A 388 17.92 16.99 31.56
N LEU A 389 19.16 16.70 31.95
CA LEU A 389 20.01 15.69 31.32
C LEU A 389 19.93 14.40 32.13
N TYR A 390 19.38 13.35 31.54
CA TYR A 390 19.41 11.99 32.11
C TYR A 390 20.61 11.23 31.53
N GLY A 391 21.49 10.73 32.39
CA GLY A 391 22.69 9.98 32.02
C GLY A 391 22.73 8.58 32.65
N ARG A 392 23.54 7.67 32.07
CA ARG A 392 23.83 6.36 32.68
C ARG A 392 25.01 6.46 33.63
N THR A 393 24.77 6.24 34.92
CA THR A 393 25.80 5.93 35.92
C THR A 393 25.46 4.57 36.52
N GLY A 394 26.43 3.66 36.67
CA GLY A 394 26.21 2.38 37.37
C GLY A 394 25.24 1.36 36.74
N GLY A 395 24.72 1.61 35.53
CA GLY A 395 23.84 0.65 34.84
C GLY A 395 22.33 0.88 35.03
N GLN A 396 21.93 1.90 35.80
CA GLN A 396 20.55 2.37 35.90
C GLN A 396 20.42 3.81 35.35
N LEU A 397 19.19 4.18 34.97
CA LEU A 397 18.83 5.55 34.62
C LEU A 397 18.59 6.29 35.94
N GLU A 398 19.57 7.05 36.38
CA GLU A 398 19.46 7.91 37.55
C GLU A 398 19.23 9.36 37.07
N PRO A 399 18.38 10.15 37.75
CA PRO A 399 18.50 11.59 37.64
C PRO A 399 19.95 11.96 37.96
N PHE A 400 20.55 12.90 37.23
CA PHE A 400 21.65 13.61 37.85
C PHE A 400 21.05 14.34 39.05
N ASP A 401 21.17 13.76 40.26
CA ASP A 401 20.90 14.47 41.50
C ASP A 401 21.97 15.56 41.62
N ALA A 402 21.68 16.67 40.96
CA ALA A 402 22.19 17.95 41.35
C ALA A 402 21.04 18.65 42.04
N SER A 403 21.05 18.62 43.37
CA SER A 403 20.57 19.73 44.18
C SER A 403 21.34 21.00 43.77
N GLY A 404 20.98 21.57 42.62
CA GLY A 404 21.76 22.59 41.91
C GLY A 404 21.52 22.53 40.41
N ILE A 405 20.41 23.14 39.98
CA ILE A 405 20.09 23.52 38.59
C ILE A 405 21.37 23.95 37.87
N ILE A 406 21.66 23.35 36.71
CA ILE A 406 22.69 23.88 35.80
C ILE A 406 22.13 25.19 35.25
N SER A 407 22.34 26.31 35.94
CA SER A 407 22.08 27.61 35.34
C SER A 407 23.15 27.83 34.27
N ARG A 408 22.71 27.92 33.01
CA ARG A 408 23.52 28.61 32.01
C ARG A 408 23.32 30.10 32.22
N TYR A 409 24.43 30.83 32.14
CA TYR A 409 24.55 32.28 32.11
C TYR A 409 24.69 32.97 33.49
N GLY A 410 25.92 32.95 34.01
CA GLY A 410 26.48 34.13 34.69
C GLY A 410 27.24 34.96 33.67
N SER A 411 27.19 36.29 33.78
CA SER A 411 27.69 37.26 32.80
C SER A 411 29.19 37.18 32.47
N ASP A 412 30.00 36.51 33.28
CA ASP A 412 31.45 36.81 33.30
C ASP A 412 32.42 35.63 33.11
N ASP A 413 31.97 34.37 32.98
CA ASP A 413 32.91 33.24 32.95
C ASP A 413 32.88 32.45 31.62
N LYS A 414 33.90 32.73 30.79
CA LYS A 414 34.22 32.02 29.54
C LYS A 414 34.63 30.56 29.78
N GLY A 415 33.64 29.67 29.93
CA GLY A 415 33.78 28.26 29.58
C GLY A 415 34.74 27.40 30.44
N ALA A 416 34.90 27.69 31.73
CA ALA A 416 35.68 26.84 32.63
C ALA A 416 34.79 25.98 33.54
N PHE A 417 35.02 24.66 33.57
CA PHE A 417 34.43 23.75 34.53
C PHE A 417 35.16 23.84 35.87
N ARG A 418 34.43 24.06 36.98
CA ARG A 418 34.97 23.90 38.35
C ARG A 418 34.60 22.52 38.90
N SER A 419 35.54 21.89 39.62
CA SER A 419 35.26 20.66 40.37
C SER A 419 34.41 20.94 41.61
N PHE A 420 33.64 19.93 42.04
CA PHE A 420 32.65 19.92 43.12
C PHE A 420 33.08 20.58 44.44
N ASN A 421 34.38 20.61 44.77
CA ASN A 421 34.88 21.23 46.01
C ASN A 421 35.62 22.56 45.82
N GLY A 422 35.49 23.22 44.65
CA GLY A 422 36.19 24.48 44.37
C GLY A 422 37.73 24.36 44.24
N ASN A 423 38.29 23.16 44.38
CA ASN A 423 39.72 22.92 44.21
C ASN A 423 40.09 22.83 42.72
N LYS A 424 41.13 23.57 42.34
CA LYS A 424 41.78 23.49 41.02
C LYS A 424 42.21 22.03 40.77
N PHE A 425 42.03 21.56 39.53
CA PHE A 425 42.52 20.26 39.08
C PHE A 425 43.96 20.03 39.57
N ASN A 426 44.16 18.99 40.39
CA ASN A 426 45.49 18.63 40.88
C ASN A 426 46.23 17.87 39.75
N THR A 427 47.09 18.59 39.02
CA THR A 427 47.88 18.06 37.91
C THR A 427 49.15 17.31 38.35
N GLY A 428 49.37 17.13 39.67
CA GLY A 428 50.65 16.67 40.22
C GLY A 428 50.69 15.25 40.78
N SER A 429 49.62 14.45 40.73
CA SER A 429 49.63 13.08 41.30
C SER A 429 48.96 12.05 40.38
N TRP A 430 49.53 10.84 40.36
CA TRP A 430 49.10 9.71 39.51
C TRP A 430 47.60 9.44 39.67
N GLY A 431 46.82 9.68 38.62
CA GLY A 431 45.38 9.39 38.63
C GLY A 431 44.58 9.95 37.46
N TRP A 432 45.03 11.05 36.84
CA TRP A 432 44.26 11.72 35.79
C TRP A 432 44.95 11.60 34.42
N SER A 433 44.44 10.72 33.54
CA SER A 433 44.98 10.50 32.19
C SER A 433 43.99 10.65 31.03
N ASP A 434 42.80 11.22 31.28
CA ASP A 434 41.76 11.41 30.25
C ASP A 434 42.19 12.42 29.17
N LYS A 435 41.95 12.09 27.88
CA LYS A 435 42.30 12.91 26.72
C LYS A 435 41.64 14.28 26.75
N ARG A 436 40.43 14.41 27.32
CA ARG A 436 39.68 15.67 27.41
C ARG A 436 40.31 16.67 28.38
N LEU A 437 41.20 16.20 29.26
CA LEU A 437 41.85 17.01 30.29
C LEU A 437 43.26 17.47 29.86
N LYS A 438 43.68 17.22 28.60
CA LYS A 438 45.05 17.45 28.12
C LYS A 438 45.04 18.17 26.78
N TYR A 439 45.90 19.17 26.62
CA TYR A 439 46.29 19.65 25.29
C TYR A 439 47.25 18.62 24.68
N VAL A 440 46.74 17.80 23.78
CA VAL A 440 47.51 16.71 23.16
C VAL A 440 48.28 17.27 21.95
N GLY A 441 49.61 17.30 22.05
CA GLY A 441 50.51 17.62 20.95
C GLY A 441 50.71 16.45 19.98
N LYS A 442 51.74 16.53 19.13
CA LYS A 442 52.14 15.42 18.25
C LYS A 442 52.63 14.22 19.06
N GLU A 443 52.39 13.02 18.55
CA GLU A 443 52.90 11.78 19.15
C GLU A 443 54.43 11.78 19.16
N ASN A 444 55.02 11.32 20.27
CA ASN A 444 56.45 11.10 20.35
C ASN A 444 56.75 9.68 19.88
N THR A 445 57.51 9.54 18.80
CA THR A 445 57.80 8.26 18.14
C THR A 445 59.22 7.77 18.38
N SER A 446 60.09 8.56 19.01
CA SER A 446 61.47 8.17 19.30
C SER A 446 61.55 7.37 20.60
N GLY A 447 62.08 6.15 20.57
CA GLY A 447 62.31 5.34 21.78
C GLY A 447 63.66 4.65 21.79
N LEU A 448 63.86 3.70 20.88
CA LEU A 448 64.96 2.74 20.95
C LEU A 448 66.35 3.39 20.88
N ASP A 449 66.53 4.36 19.96
CA ASP A 449 67.82 5.04 19.76
C ASP A 449 68.25 5.89 20.96
N LYS A 450 67.28 6.43 21.71
CA LYS A 450 67.55 7.19 22.95
C LYS A 450 67.88 6.24 24.10
N ILE A 451 67.10 5.17 24.27
CA ILE A 451 67.35 4.17 25.33
C ILE A 451 68.71 3.50 25.15
N ARG A 452 69.14 3.23 23.91
CA ARG A 452 70.47 2.64 23.60
C ARG A 452 71.67 3.48 24.05
N GLN A 453 71.50 4.78 24.22
CA GLN A 453 72.57 5.68 24.67
C GLN A 453 72.71 5.71 26.20
N LEU A 454 71.74 5.15 26.93
CA LEU A 454 71.74 5.14 28.38
C LEU A 454 72.69 4.07 28.93
N LYS A 455 73.45 4.46 29.95
CA LYS A 455 74.29 3.54 30.72
C LYS A 455 73.60 3.21 32.05
N VAL A 456 73.51 1.93 32.34
CA VAL A 456 72.96 1.41 33.60
C VAL A 456 74.11 0.99 34.49
N PHE A 457 74.07 1.45 35.74
CA PHE A 457 75.11 1.19 36.72
C PHE A 457 74.53 0.48 37.94
N ASN A 458 75.32 -0.42 38.51
CA ASN A 458 75.14 -0.87 39.87
C ASN A 458 75.83 0.15 40.79
N TYR A 459 75.12 0.67 41.78
CA TYR A 459 75.66 1.65 42.69
C TYR A 459 75.12 1.46 44.10
N THR A 460 75.87 1.98 45.07
CA THR A 460 75.46 2.12 46.47
C THR A 460 75.57 3.60 46.84
N PHE A 461 74.71 4.09 47.73
CA PHE A 461 74.85 5.46 48.19
C PHE A 461 76.03 5.59 49.14
N LYS A 462 76.83 6.65 49.00
CA LYS A 462 78.03 6.88 49.85
C LYS A 462 77.72 7.01 51.34
N LYS A 463 76.50 7.44 51.68
CA LYS A 463 76.00 7.62 53.05
C LYS A 463 75.03 6.51 53.50
N ASP A 464 74.87 5.46 52.69
CA ASP A 464 74.10 4.29 53.08
C ASP A 464 75.04 3.29 53.75
N GLU A 465 74.98 3.22 55.08
CA GLU A 465 75.82 2.33 55.90
C GLU A 465 75.57 0.85 55.61
N THR A 466 74.37 0.51 55.14
CA THR A 466 74.00 -0.87 54.76
C THR A 466 74.56 -1.28 53.41
N LYS A 467 75.11 -0.33 52.64
CA LYS A 467 75.61 -0.49 51.27
C LYS A 467 74.63 -1.27 50.38
N THR A 468 73.34 -0.95 50.47
CA THR A 468 72.31 -1.65 49.71
C THR A 468 72.55 -1.48 48.21
N PRO A 469 72.76 -2.57 47.44
CA PRO A 469 72.96 -2.48 45.99
C PRO A 469 71.70 -1.94 45.32
N ARG A 470 71.87 -0.98 44.41
CA ARG A 470 70.81 -0.45 43.55
C ARG A 470 71.25 -0.46 42.10
N VAL A 471 70.27 -0.54 41.21
CA VAL A 471 70.47 -0.49 39.76
C VAL A 471 69.76 0.73 39.23
N GLY A 472 70.44 1.52 38.40
CA GLY A 472 69.82 2.68 37.79
C GLY A 472 70.74 3.45 36.88
N VAL A 473 70.24 4.59 36.41
CA VAL A 473 70.98 5.54 35.59
C VAL A 473 71.51 6.68 36.46
N ILE A 474 72.64 7.26 36.06
CA ILE A 474 73.22 8.42 36.73
C ILE A 474 72.68 9.69 36.09
N ALA A 475 72.20 10.63 36.91
CA ALA A 475 71.46 11.80 36.46
C ALA A 475 72.24 12.66 35.45
N GLN A 476 73.55 12.81 35.63
CA GLN A 476 74.44 13.57 34.73
C GLN A 476 74.54 12.94 33.34
N ASP A 477 74.54 11.61 33.24
CA ASP A 477 74.59 10.91 31.96
C ASP A 477 73.19 10.86 31.32
N LEU A 478 72.15 10.67 32.12
CA LEU A 478 70.78 10.73 31.64
C LEU A 478 70.45 12.10 31.03
N GLN A 479 70.91 13.19 31.66
CA GLN A 479 70.65 14.55 31.21
C GLN A 479 71.15 14.83 29.78
N LYS A 480 72.22 14.16 29.34
CA LYS A 480 72.76 14.30 27.97
C LYS A 480 71.79 13.75 26.91
N VAL A 481 70.96 12.78 27.28
CA VAL A 481 70.02 12.09 26.38
C VAL A 481 68.59 12.58 26.57
N PHE A 482 68.21 12.88 27.83
CA PHE A 482 66.90 13.37 28.24
C PHE A 482 67.08 14.60 29.16
N PRO A 483 67.37 15.79 28.60
CA PRO A 483 67.64 16.98 29.40
C PRO A 483 66.45 17.39 30.27
N ASP A 484 65.22 17.26 29.77
CA ASP A 484 64.00 17.68 30.47
C ASP A 484 63.60 16.72 31.62
N ALA A 485 64.12 15.49 31.59
CA ALA A 485 63.87 14.48 32.62
C ALA A 485 64.77 14.68 33.86
N VAL A 486 65.76 15.57 33.80
CA VAL A 486 66.68 15.82 34.91
C VAL A 486 66.56 17.26 35.38
N LYS A 487 66.25 17.44 36.67
CA LYS A 487 66.14 18.76 37.29
C LYS A 487 67.13 18.90 38.44
N LYS A 488 67.68 20.10 38.62
CA LYS A 488 68.52 20.42 39.77
C LYS A 488 67.64 20.78 40.95
N GLY A 489 67.79 20.06 42.06
CA GLY A 489 67.15 20.35 43.33
C GLY A 489 67.68 21.63 43.96
N SER A 490 66.95 22.16 44.95
CA SER A 490 67.36 23.34 45.71
C SER A 490 68.66 23.13 46.51
N ASP A 491 68.99 21.88 46.82
CA ASP A 491 70.22 21.43 47.47
C ASP A 491 71.41 21.27 46.51
N GLY A 492 71.19 21.54 45.22
CA GLY A 492 72.22 21.47 44.18
C GLY A 492 72.44 20.10 43.55
N PHE A 493 71.80 19.03 44.06
CA PHE A 493 71.88 17.70 43.47
C PHE A 493 70.90 17.54 42.30
N LEU A 494 71.20 16.65 41.35
CA LEU A 494 70.32 16.36 40.22
C LEU A 494 69.33 15.26 40.59
N ILE A 495 68.06 15.47 40.25
CA ILE A 495 66.95 14.56 40.47
C ILE A 495 66.42 14.13 39.10
N ILE A 496 66.13 12.84 38.95
CA ILE A 496 65.57 12.26 37.74
C ILE A 496 64.06 12.12 37.90
N ARG A 497 63.30 12.55 36.89
CA ARG A 497 61.88 12.31 36.71
C ARG A 497 61.68 11.14 35.76
N MET A 498 61.36 9.97 36.34
CA MET A 498 61.23 8.73 35.58
C MET A 498 60.02 8.73 34.64
N GLU A 499 58.99 9.51 34.96
CA GLU A 499 57.80 9.69 34.14
C GLU A 499 58.12 10.27 32.75
N ASP A 500 59.12 11.16 32.65
CA ASP A 500 59.48 11.84 31.41
C ASP A 500 60.32 10.97 30.48
N ILE A 501 60.82 9.81 30.94
CA ILE A 501 61.54 8.84 30.11
C ILE A 501 60.69 7.61 29.78
N PHE A 502 59.55 7.42 30.47
CA PHE A 502 58.74 6.21 30.35
C PHE A 502 58.18 6.01 28.93
N PHE A 503 57.84 7.11 28.24
CA PHE A 503 57.39 7.05 26.84
C PHE A 503 58.47 6.42 25.92
N ALA A 504 59.75 6.70 26.17
CA ALA A 504 60.85 6.19 25.35
C ALA A 504 61.04 4.69 25.55
N VAL A 505 60.79 4.18 26.76
CA VAL A 505 60.80 2.73 27.04
C VAL A 505 59.63 2.04 26.33
N ILE A 506 58.42 2.60 26.40
CA ILE A 506 57.25 2.07 25.67
C ILE A 506 57.52 2.00 24.16
N ASN A 507 58.05 3.08 23.60
CA ASN A 507 58.35 3.15 22.18
C ASN A 507 59.48 2.19 21.79
N ALA A 508 60.53 2.06 22.61
CA ALA A 508 61.60 1.10 22.37
C ALA A 508 61.06 -0.34 22.33
N ILE A 509 60.12 -0.69 23.21
CA ILE A 509 59.47 -2.01 23.21
C ILE A 509 58.64 -2.21 21.93
N LYS A 510 57.82 -1.22 21.55
CA LYS A 510 57.03 -1.29 20.30
C LYS A 510 57.93 -1.44 19.06
N GLU A 511 59.01 -0.66 18.99
CA GLU A 511 59.99 -0.75 17.90
C GLU A 511 60.67 -2.12 17.86
N LEU A 512 60.99 -2.69 19.03
CA LEU A 512 61.59 -4.02 19.13
C LEU A 512 60.59 -5.12 18.74
N ASP A 513 59.35 -5.05 19.21
CA ASP A 513 58.27 -5.99 18.87
C ASP A 513 57.96 -6.02 17.37
N ALA A 514 57.91 -4.84 16.74
CA ALA A 514 57.76 -4.73 15.29
C ALA A 514 58.92 -5.41 14.53
N ARG A 515 60.16 -5.24 15.01
CA ARG A 515 61.33 -5.91 14.42
C ARG A 515 61.30 -7.43 14.65
N VAL A 516 60.91 -7.88 15.83
CA VAL A 516 60.78 -9.31 16.16
C VAL A 516 59.71 -9.96 15.28
N THR A 517 58.53 -9.35 15.18
CA THR A 517 57.44 -9.85 14.33
C THR A 517 57.85 -9.92 12.86
N ALA A 518 58.58 -8.91 12.36
CA ALA A 518 59.09 -8.92 10.99
C ALA A 518 60.10 -10.06 10.76
N LEU A 519 61.02 -10.26 11.70
CA LEU A 519 61.99 -11.36 11.65
C LEU A 519 61.31 -12.73 11.73
N GLU A 520 60.29 -12.91 12.57
CA GLU A 520 59.53 -14.16 12.67
C GLU A 520 58.81 -14.50 11.37
N LYS A 521 58.21 -13.50 10.71
CA LYS A 521 57.55 -13.68 9.41
C LYS A 521 58.55 -14.06 8.31
N GLU A 522 59.71 -13.40 8.26
CA GLU A 522 60.80 -13.77 7.35
C GLU A 522 61.28 -15.20 7.62
N ASN A 523 61.42 -15.59 8.88
CA ASN A 523 61.83 -16.94 9.26
C ASN A 523 60.81 -18.02 8.85
N GLN A 524 59.51 -17.74 9.00
CA GLN A 524 58.45 -18.63 8.52
C GLN A 524 58.51 -18.80 6.99
N PHE A 525 58.66 -17.69 6.26
CA PHE A 525 58.77 -17.72 4.81
C PHE A 525 59.99 -18.53 4.33
N LEU A 526 61.16 -18.34 4.96
CA LEU A 526 62.37 -19.11 4.65
C LEU A 526 62.19 -20.61 4.96
N LYS A 527 61.49 -20.97 6.04
CA LYS A 527 61.15 -22.37 6.36
C LYS A 527 60.26 -23.01 5.32
N GLU A 528 59.25 -22.29 4.81
CA GLU A 528 58.39 -22.77 3.73
C GLU A 528 59.17 -22.97 2.42
N GLN A 529 60.05 -22.03 2.07
CA GLN A 529 60.92 -22.16 0.91
C GLN A 529 61.84 -23.38 1.01
N ASN A 530 62.47 -23.60 2.16
CA ASN A 530 63.32 -24.78 2.38
C ASN A 530 62.52 -26.08 2.27
N LYS A 531 61.30 -26.14 2.81
CA LYS A 531 60.42 -27.32 2.69
C LYS A 531 60.07 -27.61 1.23
N ALA A 532 59.79 -26.58 0.44
CA ALA A 532 59.51 -26.72 -0.99
C ALA A 532 60.75 -27.18 -1.77
N LEU A 533 61.94 -26.69 -1.41
CA LEU A 533 63.21 -27.08 -2.01
C LEU A 533 63.54 -28.56 -1.70
N ASP A 534 63.36 -29.00 -0.46
CA ASP A 534 63.52 -30.41 -0.04
C ASP A 534 62.57 -31.35 -0.79
N ALA A 535 61.30 -30.93 -0.98
CA ALA A 535 60.34 -31.71 -1.75
C ALA A 535 60.76 -31.86 -3.23
N ARG A 536 61.29 -30.78 -3.82
CA ARG A 536 61.86 -30.81 -5.18
C ARG A 536 63.10 -31.70 -5.27
N LEU A 537 64.00 -31.62 -4.29
CA LEU A 537 65.20 -32.45 -4.23
C LEU A 537 64.83 -33.94 -4.17
N LYS A 538 63.90 -34.33 -3.28
CA LYS A 538 63.39 -35.70 -3.19
C LYS A 538 62.74 -36.17 -4.49
N ALA A 539 61.98 -35.30 -5.17
CA ALA A 539 61.35 -35.64 -6.45
C ALA A 539 62.38 -35.84 -7.57
N VAL A 540 63.49 -35.10 -7.55
CA VAL A 540 64.60 -35.29 -8.50
C VAL A 540 65.39 -36.57 -8.17
N GLU A 541 65.70 -36.82 -6.90
CA GLU A 541 66.35 -38.07 -6.45
C GLU A 541 65.53 -39.31 -6.80
N ALA A 542 64.20 -39.25 -6.68
CA ALA A 542 63.30 -40.34 -7.05
C ALA A 542 63.21 -40.58 -8.58
N LYS A 543 63.62 -39.61 -9.41
CA LYS A 543 63.73 -39.78 -10.88
C LYS A 543 65.10 -40.29 -11.32
N LEU A 544 66.10 -40.24 -10.43
CA LEU A 544 67.49 -40.67 -10.68
C LEU A 544 67.76 -42.10 -10.19
N LYS A 545 66.85 -42.70 -9.41
CA LYS A 545 66.79 -44.14 -9.07
C LYS A 545 65.77 -44.82 -9.96
#